data_AF-A0A1V4VYX7-F1
#
_entry.id   AF-A0A1V4VYX7-F1
#
_cell.length_a   1.000
_cell.length_b   1.000
_cell.length_c   1.000
_cell.angle_alpha   90.00
_cell.angle_beta   90.00
_cell.angle_gamma   90.00
#
_symmetry.space_group_name_H-M   'P 1'
#
loop_
_entity.id
_entity.type
_entity.pdbx_description
1 polymer ?
#
loop_
_entity_poly.entity_id
_entity_poly.type
_entity_poly.pdbx_seq_one_letter_code
_entity_poly.pdbx_strand_id
1 'polypeptide(L)'
;MKRSLSYAREHECTVTVGLEDASRADPDFLIDFATHARREGAQRLRFADTMGVLDPFRTRQVIRRLIEKTGIDVEFHGHNDFGMAAANTLAAFKAGARYLSTTITGIGERAGNCSFEEVVSAIENFEKLGLKFDRALLSRICSYINQVSGRNWLRRKYIKII
;
A
#
# COMPACT_ATOMS: atom_id res chain seq x y z
N MET A 1 -19.69 -0.01 -10.43
CA MET A 1 -18.89 -1.18 -10.03
C MET A 1 -19.29 -2.46 -10.79
N LYS A 2 -20.50 -2.99 -10.63
CA LYS A 2 -20.93 -4.27 -11.25
C LYS A 2 -20.67 -4.38 -12.77
N ARG A 3 -21.07 -3.37 -13.55
CA ARG A 3 -20.82 -3.33 -15.01
C ARG A 3 -19.34 -3.45 -15.35
N SER A 4 -18.48 -2.70 -14.64
CA SER A 4 -17.03 -2.72 -14.84
C SER A 4 -16.40 -4.07 -14.46
N LEU A 5 -16.87 -4.68 -13.36
CA LEU A 5 -16.42 -6.02 -12.95
C LEU A 5 -16.86 -7.11 -13.92
N SER A 6 -18.10 -7.04 -14.44
CA SER A 6 -18.56 -7.97 -15.48
C SER A 6 -17.69 -7.89 -16.71
N TYR A 7 -17.50 -6.69 -17.25
CA TYR A 7 -16.68 -6.46 -18.44
C TYR A 7 -15.25 -6.98 -18.26
N ALA A 8 -14.61 -6.69 -17.13
CA ALA A 8 -13.26 -7.17 -16.87
C ALA A 8 -13.18 -8.69 -16.77
N ARG A 9 -14.19 -9.35 -16.17
CA ARG A 9 -14.26 -10.82 -16.10
C ARG A 9 -14.51 -11.46 -17.46
N GLU A 10 -15.35 -10.87 -18.29
CA GLU A 10 -15.57 -11.31 -19.67
C GLU A 10 -14.29 -11.27 -20.52
N HIS A 11 -13.31 -10.45 -20.11
CA HIS A 11 -11.98 -10.34 -20.74
C HIS A 11 -10.88 -10.99 -19.88
N GLU A 12 -11.24 -11.92 -19.00
CA GLU A 12 -10.30 -12.72 -18.19
C GLU A 12 -9.31 -11.89 -17.34
N CYS A 13 -9.68 -10.65 -17.02
CA CYS A 13 -8.84 -9.75 -16.24
C CYS A 13 -8.96 -10.03 -14.74
N THR A 14 -7.84 -9.91 -14.03
CA THR A 14 -7.85 -9.80 -12.57
C THR A 14 -8.19 -8.36 -12.18
N VAL A 15 -9.11 -8.19 -11.23
CA VAL A 15 -9.63 -6.89 -10.85
C VAL A 15 -9.28 -6.56 -9.41
N THR A 16 -8.65 -5.40 -9.26
CA THR A 16 -8.56 -4.71 -7.97
C THR A 16 -9.54 -3.55 -7.98
N VAL A 17 -10.37 -3.44 -6.95
CA VAL A 17 -11.25 -2.29 -6.77
C VAL A 17 -10.57 -1.30 -5.83
N GLY A 18 -10.37 -0.07 -6.30
CA GLY A 18 -9.78 1.00 -5.51
C GLY A 18 -10.82 1.71 -4.65
N LEU A 19 -10.53 1.83 -3.34
CA LEU A 19 -11.26 2.62 -2.38
C LEU A 19 -10.48 3.93 -2.18
N GLU A 20 -10.76 4.91 -3.03
CA GLU A 20 -10.22 6.26 -2.88
C GLU A 20 -10.74 6.89 -1.58
N ASP A 21 -9.86 7.58 -0.86
CA ASP A 21 -10.20 8.32 0.36
C ASP A 21 -10.82 7.45 1.48
N ALA A 22 -10.47 6.16 1.48
CA ALA A 22 -11.02 5.18 2.42
C ALA A 22 -10.71 5.52 3.89
N SER A 23 -9.66 6.27 4.18
CA SER A 23 -9.32 6.69 5.54
C SER A 23 -10.34 7.63 6.18
N ARG A 24 -11.20 8.28 5.40
CA ARG A 24 -12.24 9.20 5.87
C ARG A 24 -13.67 8.70 5.66
N ALA A 25 -13.85 7.60 4.94
CA ALA A 25 -15.15 7.02 4.69
C ALA A 25 -15.74 6.33 5.94
N ASP A 26 -17.07 6.19 5.97
CA ASP A 26 -17.75 5.41 6.99
C ASP A 26 -17.29 3.93 6.94
N PRO A 27 -16.76 3.37 8.05
CA PRO A 27 -16.33 1.97 8.10
C PRO A 27 -17.40 0.96 7.69
N ASP A 28 -18.68 1.21 7.99
CA ASP A 28 -19.75 0.27 7.66
C ASP A 28 -20.07 0.31 6.17
N PHE A 29 -20.05 1.50 5.56
CA PHE A 29 -20.12 1.64 4.11
C PHE A 29 -18.97 0.90 3.41
N LEU A 30 -17.74 1.03 3.91
CA LEU A 30 -16.59 0.32 3.33
C LEU A 30 -16.75 -1.19 3.39
N ILE A 31 -17.26 -1.73 4.49
CA ILE A 31 -17.51 -3.17 4.67
C ILE A 31 -18.60 -3.65 3.71
N ASP A 32 -19.70 -2.91 3.57
CA ASP A 32 -20.80 -3.26 2.68
C ASP A 32 -20.35 -3.23 1.22
N PHE A 33 -19.66 -2.15 0.82
CA PHE A 33 -19.11 -2.01 -0.52
C PHE A 33 -18.10 -3.12 -0.83
N ALA A 34 -17.20 -3.42 0.10
CA ALA A 34 -16.21 -4.48 -0.03
C ALA A 34 -16.85 -5.87 -0.18
N THR A 35 -17.88 -6.14 0.63
CA THR A 35 -18.63 -7.40 0.57
C THR A 35 -19.31 -7.54 -0.78
N HIS A 36 -19.89 -6.47 -1.31
CA HIS A 36 -20.50 -6.46 -2.63
C HIS A 36 -19.46 -6.62 -3.74
N ALA A 37 -18.32 -5.92 -3.67
CA ALA A 37 -17.22 -6.04 -4.62
C ALA A 37 -16.71 -7.48 -4.71
N ARG A 38 -16.49 -8.14 -3.56
CA ARG A 38 -16.10 -9.55 -3.49
C ARG A 38 -17.13 -10.46 -4.15
N ARG A 39 -18.42 -10.28 -3.86
CA ARG A 39 -19.51 -11.08 -4.46
C ARG A 39 -19.57 -10.93 -5.98
N GLU A 40 -19.26 -9.74 -6.49
CA GLU A 40 -19.21 -9.46 -7.93
C GLU A 40 -17.87 -9.89 -8.58
N GLY A 41 -16.98 -10.56 -7.82
CA GLY A 41 -15.77 -11.19 -8.34
C GLY A 41 -14.50 -10.35 -8.27
N ALA A 42 -14.49 -9.24 -7.50
CA ALA A 42 -13.24 -8.53 -7.23
C ALA A 42 -12.29 -9.42 -6.40
N GLN A 43 -11.05 -9.58 -6.88
CA GLN A 43 -10.04 -10.40 -6.21
C GLN A 43 -9.41 -9.64 -5.04
N ARG A 44 -9.36 -8.32 -5.11
CA ARG A 44 -8.67 -7.46 -4.14
C ARG A 44 -9.32 -6.10 -4.01
N LEU A 45 -9.23 -5.52 -2.81
CA LEU A 45 -9.50 -4.10 -2.59
C LEU A 45 -8.22 -3.35 -2.28
N ARG A 46 -8.07 -2.15 -2.86
CA ARG A 46 -7.04 -1.21 -2.46
C ARG A 46 -7.64 -0.17 -1.52
N PHE A 47 -7.24 -0.19 -0.26
CA PHE A 47 -7.53 0.85 0.72
C PHE A 47 -6.50 1.98 0.55
N ALA A 48 -6.94 3.17 0.14
CA ALA A 48 -6.07 4.33 0.00
C ALA A 48 -6.26 5.31 1.16
N ASP A 49 -5.18 5.62 1.87
CA ASP A 49 -5.09 6.79 2.74
C ASP A 49 -4.69 8.01 1.89
N THR A 50 -5.62 8.46 1.04
CA THR A 50 -5.38 9.49 0.01
C THR A 50 -4.84 10.79 0.59
N MET A 51 -5.31 11.17 1.78
CA MET A 51 -4.91 12.42 2.45
C MET A 51 -3.77 12.23 3.46
N GLY A 52 -3.27 11.00 3.64
CA GLY A 52 -2.19 10.70 4.57
C GLY A 52 -2.56 10.96 6.03
N VAL A 53 -3.83 10.79 6.41
CA VAL A 53 -4.37 11.18 7.74
C VAL A 53 -4.34 10.07 8.76
N LEU A 54 -3.98 8.84 8.39
CA LEU A 54 -3.92 7.73 9.33
C LEU A 54 -2.60 7.72 10.12
N ASP A 55 -2.71 7.31 11.38
CA ASP A 55 -1.59 6.79 12.15
C ASP A 55 -1.51 5.26 12.06
N PRO A 56 -0.38 4.65 12.49
CA PRO A 56 -0.19 3.20 12.35
C PRO A 56 -1.18 2.37 13.18
N PHE A 57 -1.58 2.85 14.36
CA PHE A 57 -2.51 2.13 15.23
C PHE A 57 -3.90 2.09 14.60
N ARG A 58 -4.36 3.24 14.09
CA ARG A 58 -5.63 3.33 13.38
C ARG A 58 -5.60 2.52 12.09
N THR A 59 -4.50 2.58 11.34
CA THR A 59 -4.30 1.77 10.13
C THR A 59 -4.49 0.28 10.43
N ARG A 60 -3.83 -0.24 11.47
CA ARG A 60 -3.97 -1.65 11.86
C ARG A 60 -5.42 -2.02 12.18
N GLN A 61 -6.13 -1.16 12.91
CA GLN A 61 -7.53 -1.39 13.30
C GLN A 61 -8.45 -1.47 12.07
N VAL A 62 -8.39 -0.48 11.18
CA VAL A 62 -9.31 -0.39 10.04
C VAL A 62 -9.07 -1.50 9.03
N ILE A 63 -7.80 -1.82 8.74
CA ILE A 63 -7.43 -2.89 7.81
C ILE A 63 -7.83 -4.26 8.37
N ARG A 64 -7.54 -4.52 9.65
CA ARG A 64 -7.94 -5.77 10.30
C ARG A 64 -9.45 -5.95 10.28
N ARG A 65 -10.22 -4.91 10.65
CA ARG A 65 -11.68 -4.95 10.63
C ARG A 65 -12.21 -5.23 9.22
N LEU A 66 -11.66 -4.57 8.19
CA LEU A 66 -12.07 -4.77 6.81
C LEU A 66 -11.85 -6.23 6.39
N ILE A 67 -10.66 -6.79 6.65
CA ILE A 67 -10.32 -8.18 6.32
C ILE A 67 -11.23 -9.15 7.08
N GLU A 68 -11.37 -9.00 8.40
CA GLU A 68 -12.17 -9.93 9.22
C GLU A 68 -13.65 -9.92 8.84
N LYS A 69 -14.21 -8.77 8.46
CA LYS A 69 -15.62 -8.65 8.10
C LYS A 69 -15.92 -9.08 6.67
N THR A 70 -14.98 -8.91 5.76
CA THR A 70 -15.24 -9.09 4.32
C THR A 70 -14.52 -10.27 3.72
N GLY A 71 -13.45 -10.78 4.34
CA GLY A 71 -12.63 -11.89 3.85
C GLY A 71 -12.06 -11.70 2.44
N ILE A 72 -12.00 -10.47 1.92
CA ILE A 72 -11.36 -10.15 0.65
C ILE A 72 -9.88 -9.81 0.90
N ASP A 73 -9.02 -10.11 -0.05
CA ASP A 73 -7.63 -9.67 0.00
C ASP A 73 -7.57 -8.13 -0.04
N VAL A 74 -6.72 -7.55 0.82
CA VAL A 74 -6.54 -6.10 0.93
C VAL A 74 -5.13 -5.69 0.50
N GLU A 75 -5.09 -4.66 -0.33
CA GLU A 75 -3.94 -3.82 -0.65
C GLU A 75 -4.01 -2.52 0.14
N PHE A 76 -2.92 -2.14 0.80
CA PHE A 76 -2.83 -0.84 1.46
C PHE A 76 -1.97 0.14 0.66
N HIS A 77 -2.50 1.35 0.42
CA HIS A 77 -1.81 2.46 -0.24
C HIS A 77 -1.75 3.68 0.70
N GLY A 78 -0.58 3.98 1.24
CA GLY A 78 -0.38 5.08 2.18
C GLY A 78 0.36 6.28 1.56
N HIS A 79 -0.13 7.49 1.83
CA HIS A 79 0.57 8.75 1.56
C HIS A 79 1.39 9.22 2.76
N ASN A 80 2.41 10.04 2.49
CA ASN A 80 3.46 10.37 3.46
C ASN A 80 3.38 11.78 4.05
N ASP A 81 2.21 12.42 4.04
CA ASP A 81 2.01 13.82 4.46
C ASP A 81 2.55 14.13 5.86
N PHE A 82 2.42 13.18 6.80
CA PHE A 82 2.99 13.29 8.16
C PHE A 82 4.20 12.37 8.41
N GLY A 83 4.85 11.86 7.35
CA GLY A 83 5.99 10.95 7.47
C GLY A 83 5.63 9.54 7.96
N MET A 84 4.35 9.16 7.90
CA MET A 84 3.84 7.90 8.46
C MET A 84 3.62 6.79 7.42
N ALA A 85 3.88 7.01 6.13
CA ALA A 85 3.50 6.05 5.08
C ALA A 85 4.12 4.66 5.29
N ALA A 86 5.42 4.59 5.62
CA ALA A 86 6.10 3.32 5.87
C ALA A 86 5.56 2.62 7.14
N ALA A 87 5.33 3.38 8.21
CA ALA A 87 4.80 2.85 9.47
C ALA A 87 3.35 2.34 9.31
N ASN A 88 2.51 3.09 8.59
CA ASN A 88 1.14 2.67 8.24
C ASN A 88 1.15 1.42 7.38
N THR A 89 2.05 1.35 6.40
CA THR A 89 2.18 0.18 5.51
C THR A 89 2.60 -1.07 6.29
N LEU A 90 3.55 -0.95 7.22
CA LEU A 90 3.92 -2.05 8.11
C LEU A 90 2.76 -2.44 9.04
N ALA A 91 2.00 -1.46 9.54
CA ALA A 91 0.83 -1.72 10.37
C ALA A 91 -0.29 -2.46 9.60
N ALA A 92 -0.51 -2.11 8.33
CA ALA A 92 -1.42 -2.82 7.43
C ALA A 92 -0.95 -4.25 7.16
N PHE A 93 0.35 -4.44 6.89
CA PHE A 93 0.96 -5.78 6.77
C PHE A 93 0.69 -6.61 8.04
N LYS A 94 0.96 -6.05 9.22
CA LYS A 94 0.69 -6.69 10.52
C LYS A 94 -0.80 -6.90 10.82
N ALA A 95 -1.70 -6.23 10.11
CA ALA A 95 -3.14 -6.44 10.17
C ALA A 95 -3.61 -7.57 9.27
N GLY A 96 -2.75 -8.09 8.39
CA GLY A 96 -3.06 -9.14 7.42
C GLY A 96 -3.24 -8.65 5.98
N ALA A 97 -2.96 -7.38 5.68
CA ALA A 97 -2.94 -6.94 4.28
C ALA A 97 -1.88 -7.74 3.50
N ARG A 98 -2.33 -8.38 2.42
CA ARG A 98 -1.47 -9.24 1.59
C ARG A 98 -0.69 -8.45 0.54
N TYR A 99 -1.16 -7.24 0.22
CA TYR A 99 -0.59 -6.39 -0.80
C TYR A 99 -0.27 -5.00 -0.23
N LEU A 100 0.86 -4.44 -0.64
CA LEU A 100 1.35 -3.15 -0.16
C LEU A 100 1.73 -2.29 -1.36
N SER A 101 1.01 -1.19 -1.59
CA SER A 101 1.34 -0.23 -2.64
C SER A 101 2.52 0.63 -2.18
N THR A 102 3.55 0.69 -3.00
CA THR A 102 4.76 1.46 -2.72
C THR A 102 5.30 2.04 -4.01
N THR A 103 6.25 2.95 -3.88
CA THR A 103 7.00 3.50 -5.00
C THR A 103 8.47 3.56 -4.63
N ILE A 104 9.36 3.43 -5.59
CA ILE A 104 10.79 3.63 -5.34
C ILE A 104 11.01 5.06 -4.88
N THR A 105 11.75 5.28 -3.80
CA THR A 105 12.04 6.61 -3.22
C THR A 105 10.81 7.39 -2.75
N GLY A 106 9.66 6.72 -2.61
CA GLY A 106 8.41 7.34 -2.18
C GLY A 106 7.89 8.39 -3.17
N ILE A 107 8.20 8.25 -4.46
CA ILE A 107 7.73 9.19 -5.49
C ILE A 107 6.20 9.22 -5.60
N GLY A 108 5.63 10.41 -5.64
CA GLY A 108 4.19 10.65 -5.70
C GLY A 108 3.84 12.10 -5.44
N GLU A 109 2.54 12.40 -5.52
CA GLU A 109 1.99 13.71 -5.19
C GLU A 109 2.36 14.16 -3.76
N ARG A 110 2.44 15.48 -3.54
CA ARG A 110 2.70 16.10 -2.22
C ARG A 110 3.97 15.55 -1.55
N ALA A 111 3.87 15.09 -0.31
CA ALA A 111 4.96 14.46 0.44
C ALA A 111 5.34 13.06 -0.08
N GLY A 112 4.61 12.54 -1.07
CA GLY A 112 4.87 11.27 -1.72
C GLY A 112 4.09 10.09 -1.16
N ASN A 113 4.42 8.93 -1.69
CA ASN A 113 3.86 7.63 -1.30
C ASN A 113 4.79 6.91 -0.33
N CYS A 114 4.35 5.75 0.15
CA CYS A 114 5.22 4.82 0.84
C CYS A 114 6.45 4.41 -0.01
N SER A 115 7.65 4.51 0.58
CA SER A 115 8.90 4.11 -0.06
C SER A 115 9.06 2.59 -0.06
N PHE A 116 9.32 2.01 -1.23
CA PHE A 116 9.51 0.57 -1.37
C PHE A 116 10.72 0.07 -0.56
N GLU A 117 11.85 0.75 -0.69
CA GLU A 117 13.10 0.40 -0.03
C GLU A 117 13.01 0.48 1.50
N GLU A 118 12.20 1.40 2.03
CA GLU A 118 11.97 1.51 3.47
C GLU A 118 11.17 0.33 3.98
N VAL A 119 10.03 0.03 3.34
CA VAL A 119 9.13 -1.02 3.80
C VAL A 119 9.72 -2.40 3.61
N VAL A 120 10.36 -2.68 2.48
CA VAL A 120 10.97 -4.00 2.25
C VAL A 120 12.10 -4.26 3.25
N SER A 121 12.91 -3.24 3.55
CA SER A 121 14.00 -3.38 4.52
C SER A 121 13.46 -3.50 5.95
N ALA A 122 12.41 -2.76 6.31
CA ALA A 122 11.76 -2.88 7.60
C ALA A 122 11.12 -4.27 7.80
N ILE A 123 10.39 -4.76 6.80
CA ILE A 123 9.80 -6.11 6.84
C ILE A 123 10.89 -7.15 6.97
N GLU A 124 11.95 -7.10 6.16
CA GLU A 124 13.04 -8.07 6.26
C GLU A 124 13.71 -8.01 7.64
N ASN A 125 13.96 -6.82 8.17
CA ASN A 125 14.60 -6.66 9.48
C ASN A 125 13.74 -7.16 10.65
N PHE A 126 12.42 -6.91 10.63
CA PHE A 126 11.52 -7.26 11.74
C PHE A 126 10.95 -8.67 11.64
N GLU A 127 10.65 -9.14 10.42
CA GLU A 127 9.98 -10.41 10.18
C GLU A 127 10.95 -11.53 9.78
N LYS A 128 12.16 -11.19 9.32
CA LYS A 128 13.19 -12.15 8.89
C LYS A 128 12.66 -13.17 7.86
N LEU A 129 11.90 -12.69 6.88
CA LEU A 129 11.25 -13.53 5.87
C LEU A 129 12.24 -14.12 4.84
N GLY A 130 13.49 -13.66 4.82
CA GLY A 130 14.48 -14.10 3.84
C GLY A 130 14.14 -13.59 2.45
N LEU A 131 13.65 -12.35 2.36
CA LEU A 131 13.30 -11.72 1.10
C LEU A 131 14.52 -11.65 0.18
N LYS A 132 14.37 -12.19 -1.02
CA LYS A 132 15.43 -12.21 -2.05
C LYS A 132 15.30 -10.99 -2.93
N PHE A 133 16.06 -9.93 -2.63
CA PHE A 133 16.19 -8.77 -3.51
C PHE A 133 17.65 -8.39 -3.70
N ASP A 134 17.99 -7.97 -4.92
CA ASP A 134 19.31 -7.44 -5.24
C ASP A 134 19.44 -6.01 -4.69
N ARG A 135 20.13 -5.90 -3.55
CA ARG A 135 20.40 -4.63 -2.85
C ARG A 135 21.18 -3.64 -3.72
N ALA A 136 22.09 -4.13 -4.57
CA ALA A 136 22.86 -3.28 -5.47
C ALA A 136 21.95 -2.71 -6.58
N LEU A 137 21.08 -3.55 -7.16
CA LEU A 137 20.08 -3.10 -8.13
C LEU A 137 19.11 -2.10 -7.50
N LEU A 138 18.61 -2.38 -6.29
CA LEU A 138 17.70 -1.48 -5.58
C LEU A 138 18.34 -0.09 -5.38
N SER A 139 19.58 -0.04 -4.91
CA SER A 139 20.34 1.21 -4.76
C SER A 139 20.54 1.96 -6.08
N ARG A 140 20.83 1.24 -7.16
CA ARG A 140 20.97 1.82 -8.51
C ARG A 140 19.65 2.40 -9.02
N ILE A 141 18.54 1.68 -8.87
CA ILE A 141 17.22 2.16 -9.30
C ILE A 141 16.78 3.36 -8.46
N CYS A 142 17.02 3.37 -7.15
CA CYS A 142 16.77 4.54 -6.30
C CYS A 142 17.56 5.76 -6.79
N SER A 143 18.85 5.58 -7.08
CA SER A 143 19.71 6.65 -7.59
C SER A 143 19.21 7.19 -8.94
N TYR A 144 18.83 6.28 -9.85
CA TYR A 144 18.28 6.64 -11.16
C TYR A 144 16.97 7.44 -11.03
N ILE A 145 16.01 6.94 -10.24
CA ILE A 145 14.70 7.60 -10.07
C ILE A 145 14.86 8.98 -9.44
N ASN A 146 15.74 9.14 -8.45
CA ASN A 146 16.03 10.45 -7.87
C ASN A 146 16.60 11.44 -8.90
N GLN A 147 17.52 10.97 -9.75
CA GLN A 147 18.10 11.80 -10.80
C GLN A 147 17.04 12.26 -11.81
N VAL A 148 16.22 11.33 -12.32
CA VAL A 148 15.23 11.66 -13.38
C VAL A 148 14.01 12.41 -12.84
N SER A 149 13.66 12.23 -11.56
CA SER A 149 12.54 12.94 -10.92
C SER A 149 12.91 14.33 -10.40
N GLY A 150 14.19 14.71 -10.43
CA GLY A 150 14.67 15.98 -9.88
C GLY A 150 14.54 16.08 -8.36
N ARG A 151 14.32 14.96 -7.66
CA ARG A 151 14.19 14.93 -6.20
C ARG A 151 15.57 14.91 -5.54
N ASN A 152 15.79 15.84 -4.61
CA ASN A 152 16.96 15.83 -3.73
C ASN A 152 16.80 14.75 -2.64
N TRP A 153 17.11 13.51 -2.98
CA TRP A 153 17.15 12.41 -2.02
C TRP A 153 18.37 12.56 -1.11
N LEU A 154 18.13 12.75 0.19
CA LEU A 154 19.18 12.76 1.19
C LEU A 154 19.76 11.35 1.32
N ARG A 155 20.83 11.08 0.57
CA ARG A 155 21.66 9.85 0.57
C ARG A 155 21.93 9.25 1.96
N ARG A 156 21.89 10.07 3.02
CA ARG A 156 22.27 9.69 4.38
C ARG A 156 21.26 8.83 5.13
N LYS A 157 19.97 8.78 4.74
CA LYS A 157 18.97 8.01 5.49
C LYS A 157 19.04 6.49 5.29
N TYR A 158 19.53 6.01 4.13
CA TYR A 158 19.24 4.63 3.70
C TYR A 158 20.46 3.72 3.48
N ILE A 159 21.67 4.28 3.37
CA ILE A 159 22.91 3.50 3.14
C ILE A 159 23.24 2.53 4.30
N LYS A 160 22.66 2.73 5.50
CA LYS A 160 22.86 1.81 6.63
C LYS A 160 21.81 0.69 6.74
N ILE A 161 20.74 0.74 5.96
CA ILE A 161 19.59 -0.17 6.05
C ILE A 161 19.54 -1.13 4.84
N ILE A 162 20.04 -0.68 3.68
CA ILE A 162 20.12 -1.47 2.44
C ILE A 162 21.46 -2.21 2.36
#